data_AF-A0A661ED29-F1
#
_entry.id   AF-A0A661ED29-F1
#
_cell.length_a   1.000
_cell.length_b   1.000
_cell.length_c   1.000
_cell.angle_alpha   90.00
_cell.angle_beta   90.00
_cell.angle_gamma   90.00
#
_symmetry.space_group_name_H-M   'P 1'
#
loop_
_entity.id
_entity.type
_entity.pdbx_description
1 polymer ?
#
loop_
_entity_poly.entity_id
_entity_poly.type
_entity_poly.pdbx_seq_one_letter_code
_entity_poly.pdbx_strand_id
1 'polypeptide(L)' 'MLMNPNYIIDEDNKKIAVQLSINVYHKITQTLENYALYNLMQENADDEFLSLQDAKNYYKSLKEI' A
#
# COMPACT_ATOMS: atom_id res chain seq x y z
N MET A 1 4.30 16.69 13.73
CA MET A 1 3.26 15.66 13.95
C MET A 1 3.63 14.94 15.23
N LEU A 2 2.97 15.25 16.34
CA LEU A 2 3.22 14.57 17.61
C LEU A 2 2.38 13.29 17.60
N MET A 3 3.02 12.14 17.43
CA MET A 3 2.37 10.83 17.57
C MET A 3 2.44 10.43 19.04
N ASN A 4 1.28 10.40 19.71
CA ASN A 4 1.14 9.80 21.03
C ASN A 4 0.37 8.49 20.87
N PRO A 5 1.05 7.38 20.52
CA PRO A 5 0.39 6.08 20.36
C PRO A 5 -0.10 5.55 21.71
N ASN A 6 -1.33 5.04 21.73
CA ASN A 6 -1.84 4.29 22.87
C ASN A 6 -1.53 2.80 22.63
N TYR A 7 -0.85 2.16 23.57
CA TYR A 7 -0.51 0.75 23.45
C TYR A 7 -1.54 -0.13 24.18
N ILE A 8 -1.94 -1.21 23.52
CA ILE A 8 -2.73 -2.29 24.15
C ILE A 8 -1.72 -3.32 24.65
N ILE A 9 -1.79 -3.63 25.95
CA ILE A 9 -0.91 -4.58 26.63
C ILE A 9 -1.67 -5.85 27.01
N ASP A 10 -0.98 -6.99 27.01
CA ASP A 10 -1.48 -8.26 27.54
C ASP A 10 -1.22 -8.41 29.05
N GLU A 11 -1.56 -9.58 29.60
CA GLU A 11 -1.43 -9.92 31.01
C GLU A 11 0.04 -9.95 31.49
N ASP A 12 0.99 -10.21 30.58
CA ASP A 12 2.43 -10.22 30.85
C ASP A 12 3.08 -8.84 30.66
N ASN A 13 2.26 -7.77 30.56
CA ASN A 13 2.69 -6.39 30.33
C ASN A 13 3.44 -6.22 28.99
N LYS A 14 3.16 -7.07 28.00
CA LYS A 14 3.73 -6.98 26.66
C LYS A 14 2.79 -6.20 25.75
N LYS A 15 3.36 -5.28 24.96
CA LYS A 15 2.62 -4.52 23.95
C LYS A 15 2.24 -5.43 22.79
N ILE A 16 0.93 -5.61 22.56
CA ILE A 16 0.40 -6.50 21.52
C ILE A 16 -0.27 -5.75 20.37
N ALA A 17 -0.71 -4.52 20.60
CA ALA A 17 -1.28 -3.65 19.57
C ALA A 17 -1.07 -2.17 19.89
N VAL A 18 -1.32 -1.32 18.88
CA VAL A 18 -1.30 0.13 19.00
C VAL A 18 -2.60 0.71 18.45
N GLN A 19 -3.20 1.62 19.21
CA GLN A 19 -4.30 2.44 18.76
C GLN A 19 -3.76 3.80 18.31
N LEU A 20 -4.11 4.16 17.07
CA LEU A 20 -3.74 5.42 16.42
C LEU A 20 -5.00 6.12 15.95
N SER A 21 -4.94 7.44 15.75
CA SER A 21 -6.01 8.11 15.01
C SER A 21 -6.02 7.64 13.57
N ILE A 22 -7.20 7.57 12.97
CA ILE A 22 -7.35 7.07 11.60
C ILE A 22 -6.51 7.87 10.59
N ASN A 23 -6.35 9.18 10.80
CA ASN A 23 -5.53 10.05 9.97
C ASN A 23 -4.04 9.70 10.05
N VAL A 24 -3.57 9.32 11.24
CA VAL A 24 -2.17 8.89 11.45
C VAL A 24 -1.94 7.56 10.76
N TYR A 25 -2.86 6.60 10.93
CA TYR A 25 -2.82 5.30 10.25
C TYR A 25 -2.76 5.48 8.73
N HIS A 26 -3.70 6.22 8.14
CA HIS A 26 -3.72 6.45 6.69
C HIS A 26 -2.45 7.11 6.18
N LYS A 27 -1.89 8.08 6.91
CA LYS A 27 -0.65 8.73 6.49
C LYS A 27 0.53 7.75 6.47
N ILE A 28 0.61 6.85 7.45
CA ILE A 28 1.63 5.80 7.48
C ILE A 28 1.43 4.85 6.32
N THR A 29 0.22 4.29 6.14
CA THR A 29 -0.04 3.29 5.10
C THR A 29 0.14 3.86 3.71
N GLN A 30 -0.41 5.04 3.41
CA GLN A 30 -0.25 5.69 2.12
C GLN A 30 1.23 5.95 1.78
N THR A 31 2.05 6.31 2.77
CA THR A 31 3.49 6.52 2.55
C THR A 31 4.18 5.21 2.18
N LEU A 32 3.87 4.12 2.89
CA LEU A 32 4.44 2.79 2.63
C LEU A 32 3.97 2.22 1.29
N GLU A 33 2.68 2.32 0.99
CA GLU A 33 2.07 1.87 -0.27
C GLU A 33 2.61 2.63 -1.46
N ASN A 34 2.75 3.96 -1.36
CA ASN A 34 3.34 4.77 -2.43
C ASN A 34 4.79 4.38 -2.70
N TYR A 35 5.58 4.12 -1.64
CA TYR A 35 6.96 3.68 -1.80
C TYR A 35 7.05 2.29 -2.45
N ALA A 36 6.22 1.34 -1.99
CA ALA A 36 6.16 0.01 -2.58
C ALA A 36 5.73 0.05 -4.05
N LEU A 37 4.70 0.84 -4.38
CA LEU A 37 4.24 1.04 -5.75
C LEU A 37 5.32 1.67 -6.64
N TYR A 38 6.04 2.67 -6.13
CA TYR A 38 7.17 3.26 -6.84
C TYR A 38 8.22 2.19 -7.17
N ASN A 39 8.64 1.38 -6.21
CA ASN A 39 9.62 0.33 -6.47
C ASN A 39 9.11 -0.70 -7.50
N LEU A 40 7.85 -1.10 -7.40
CA LEU A 40 7.23 -1.99 -8.38
C LEU A 40 7.25 -1.39 -9.79
N MET A 41 6.98 -0.09 -9.93
CA MET A 41 7.09 0.60 -11.21
C MET A 41 8.54 0.65 -11.71
N GLN A 42 9.52 0.84 -10.80
CA GLN A 42 10.94 0.87 -11.16
C GLN A 42 11.47 -0.49 -11.61
N GLU A 43 11.01 -1.59 -11.01
CA GLU A 43 11.35 -2.95 -11.43
C GLU A 43 10.91 -3.26 -12.87
N ASN A 44 9.88 -2.57 -13.35
CA ASN A 44 9.33 -2.70 -14.70
C ASN A 44 9.59 -1.44 -15.55
N ALA A 45 10.61 -0.63 -15.19
CA ALA A 45 10.84 0.68 -15.84
C ALA A 45 11.25 0.56 -17.32
N ASP A 46 11.88 -0.55 -17.68
CA ASP A 46 12.33 -0.85 -19.04
C ASP A 46 11.28 -1.62 -19.86
N ASP A 47 10.13 -1.95 -19.26
CA ASP A 47 9.05 -2.66 -19.95
C ASP A 47 8.39 -1.75 -20.99
N GLU A 48 7.99 -2.37 -22.11
CA GLU A 48 7.31 -1.66 -23.17
C GLU A 48 5.89 -1.26 -22.76
N PHE A 49 5.58 0.04 -22.89
CA PHE A 49 4.25 0.53 -22.61
C PHE A 49 3.26 0.08 -23.69
N LEU A 50 2.16 -0.54 -23.27
CA LEU A 50 1.03 -0.79 -24.16
C LEU A 50 0.39 0.53 -24.60
N SER A 51 -0.02 0.58 -25.88
CA SER A 51 -0.92 1.64 -26.33
C SER A 51 -2.24 1.57 -25.57
N LEU A 52 -2.99 2.68 -25.51
CA LEU A 52 -4.31 2.70 -24.87
C LEU A 52 -5.25 1.62 -25.46
N GLN A 53 -5.14 1.34 -26.76
CA GLN A 53 -5.97 0.34 -27.42
C GLN A 53 -5.56 -1.08 -27.00
N ASP A 54 -4.26 -1.37 -26.98
CA ASP A 54 -3.73 -2.67 -26.61
C ASP A 54 -3.97 -2.96 -25.12
N ALA A 55 -3.79 -1.97 -24.25
CA ALA A 55 -4.12 -2.06 -22.84
C ALA A 55 -5.62 -2.40 -22.64
N LYS A 56 -6.53 -1.71 -23.35
CA LYS A 56 -7.97 -2.00 -23.28
C LYS A 56 -8.30 -3.41 -23.77
N ASN A 57 -7.64 -3.88 -24.83
CA ASN A 57 -7.84 -5.22 -25.36
C ASN A 57 -7.35 -6.28 -24.37
N TYR A 58 -6.15 -6.09 -23.80
CA TYR A 58 -5.58 -6.95 -22.77
C TYR A 58 -6.47 -7.04 -21.52
N TYR A 59 -6.97 -5.91 -21.01
CA TYR A 59 -7.90 -5.93 -19.87
C TYR A 59 -9.22 -6.64 -20.16
N LYS A 60 -9.70 -6.61 -21.41
CA LYS A 60 -10.90 -7.38 -21.80
C LYS A 60 -10.63 -8.88 -21.79
N SER A 61 -9.48 -9.34 -22.30
CA SER A 61 -9.14 -10.77 -22.29
C SER A 61 -8.96 -11.34 -20.88
N LEU A 62 -8.56 -10.52 -19.91
CA LEU A 62 -8.48 -10.94 -18.51
C LEU A 62 -9.84 -11.13 -17.83
N LYS A 63 -10.90 -10.50 -18.34
CA LYS A 63 -12.27 -10.59 -17.78
C LYS A 63 -13.09 -11.75 -18.34
N GLU A 64 -12.57 -12.46 -19.35
CA GLU A 64 -13.21 -13.66 -19.92
C GLU A 64 -12.77 -14.96 -19.20
N ILE A 65 -12.07 -14.83 -18.05
CA ILE A 65 -11.73 -15.89 -17.09
C ILE A 65 -12.65 -15.75 -15.87
#